data_AF-A0A7C1XU91-F1
#
_entry.id   AF-A0A7C1XU91-F1
#
_cell.length_a   1.000
_cell.length_b   1.000
_cell.length_c   1.000
_cell.angle_alpha   90.00
_cell.angle_beta   90.00
_cell.angle_gamma   90.00
#
_symmetry.space_group_name_H-M   'P 1'
#
loop_
_entity.id
_entity.type
_entity.pdbx_description
1 polymer ?
#
loop_
_entity_poly.entity_id
_entity_poly.type
_entity_poly.pdbx_seq_one_letter_code
_entity_poly.pdbx_strand_id
1 'polypeptide(L)'
;EGDGQKVAVFVDDLLGQQQVVIKSLETNFRRVDGVSGATILGDGTVALILDVAGLIKLSRTVQPSHFPDGPGGRGRQQSSVRDEESVDVQPDDESTQAA
;
A
#
# COMPACT_ATOMS: atom_id res chain seq x y z
N GLU A 1 -8.60 -0.65 -1.50
CA GLU A 1 -8.07 -0.47 -2.86
C GLU A 1 -7.98 1.03 -3.13
N GLY A 2 -6.84 1.52 -3.60
CA GLY A 2 -6.66 2.92 -3.95
C GLY A 2 -5.61 2.99 -5.06
N ASP A 3 -5.90 3.71 -6.13
CA ASP A 3 -4.99 3.91 -7.28
C ASP A 3 -4.41 2.60 -7.87
N GLY A 4 -5.23 1.55 -7.97
CA GLY A 4 -4.80 0.24 -8.47
C GLY A 4 -3.89 -0.55 -7.51
N GLN A 5 -3.64 -0.02 -6.31
CA GLN A 5 -2.86 -0.68 -5.27
C GLN A 5 -3.76 -1.38 -4.27
N LYS A 6 -3.40 -2.65 -4.00
CA LYS A 6 -3.99 -3.44 -2.92
C LYS A 6 -3.08 -3.34 -1.71
N VAL A 7 -3.68 -2.98 -0.57
CA VAL A 7 -3.01 -2.92 0.72
C VAL A 7 -3.79 -3.74 1.72
N ALA A 8 -3.06 -4.30 2.69
CA ALA A 8 -3.62 -4.99 3.83
C ALA A 8 -3.22 -4.22 5.09
N VAL A 9 -4.16 -4.09 6.03
CA VAL A 9 -3.91 -3.55 7.37
C VAL A 9 -3.96 -4.73 8.32
N PHE A 10 -2.86 -4.98 9.02
CA PHE A 10 -2.82 -5.97 10.08
C PHE A 10 -3.48 -5.37 11.34
N VAL A 11 -4.41 -6.11 11.94
CA VAL A 11 -5.16 -5.68 13.11
C VAL A 11 -5.18 -6.82 14.12
N ASP A 12 -5.27 -6.47 15.40
CA ASP A 12 -5.37 -7.46 16.47
C ASP A 12 -6.72 -8.19 16.41
N ASP A 13 -7.81 -7.43 16.35
CA ASP A 13 -9.17 -7.96 16.36
C ASP A 13 -10.08 -7.23 15.37
N LEU A 14 -11.05 -7.97 14.81
CA LEU A 14 -12.09 -7.43 13.95
C LEU A 14 -13.43 -7.38 14.70
N LEU A 15 -13.85 -6.17 15.08
CA LEU A 15 -15.10 -5.94 15.84
C LEU A 15 -16.37 -5.93 14.97
N GLY A 16 -16.21 -6.05 13.64
CA GLY A 16 -17.32 -6.02 12.67
C GLY A 16 -17.59 -4.64 12.09
N GLN A 17 -18.77 -4.46 11.50
CA GLN A 17 -19.19 -3.21 10.87
C GLN A 17 -20.17 -2.45 11.76
N GLN A 18 -19.91 -1.18 12.00
CA GLN A 18 -20.79 -0.31 12.78
C GLN A 18 -21.06 1.00 12.03
N GLN A 19 -22.28 1.53 12.14
CA GLN A 19 -22.58 2.89 11.71
C GLN A 19 -22.14 3.87 12.79
N VAL A 20 -21.38 4.88 12.39
CA VAL A 20 -20.82 5.88 13.31
C VAL A 20 -21.00 7.28 12.75
N VAL A 21 -21.09 8.26 13.64
CA VAL A 21 -21.08 9.68 13.26
C VAL A 21 -19.65 10.18 13.27
N ILE A 22 -19.17 10.63 12.11
CA ILE A 22 -17.83 11.21 11.97
C ILE A 22 -17.81 12.60 12.60
N LYS A 23 -16.86 12.83 13.51
CA LYS A 23 -16.54 14.14 14.07
C LYS A 23 -15.21 14.60 13.50
N SER A 24 -15.23 15.79 12.93
CA SER A 24 -14.02 16.45 12.44
C SER A 24 -13.11 16.84 13.61
N LEU A 25 -11.80 16.70 13.39
CA LEU A 25 -10.76 17.09 14.33
C LEU A 25 -10.23 18.53 14.08
N GLU A 26 -10.76 19.23 13.07
CA GLU A 26 -10.13 20.36 12.39
C GLU A 26 -10.00 21.66 13.23
N THR A 27 -10.78 21.84 14.30
CA THR A 27 -10.81 23.12 15.03
C THR A 27 -9.92 23.13 16.28
N ASN A 28 -9.67 21.98 16.91
CA ASN A 28 -8.94 21.90 18.18
C ASN A 28 -7.72 20.98 18.14
N PHE A 29 -7.56 20.20 17.08
CA PHE A 29 -6.49 19.21 16.98
C PHE A 29 -5.68 19.45 15.72
N ARG A 30 -4.37 19.23 15.82
CA ARG A 30 -3.53 19.18 14.62
C ARG A 30 -4.00 18.03 13.74
N ARG A 31 -3.98 18.26 12.43
CA ARG A 31 -4.17 17.21 11.44
C ARG A 31 -3.13 16.11 11.68
N VAL A 32 -3.61 14.88 11.79
CA VAL A 32 -2.78 13.68 11.92
C VAL A 32 -2.79 12.99 10.57
N ASP A 33 -1.62 12.82 9.95
CA ASP A 33 -1.53 12.13 8.68
C ASP A 33 -2.02 10.69 8.81
N GLY A 34 -2.82 10.23 7.85
CA GLY A 34 -3.45 8.90 7.90
C GLY A 34 -4.74 8.81 8.73
N VAL A 35 -5.22 9.92 9.30
CA VAL A 35 -6.49 9.99 10.05
C VAL A 35 -7.42 11.03 9.42
N SER A 36 -8.67 10.67 9.16
CA SER A 36 -9.70 11.55 8.60
C SER A 36 -10.64 12.16 9.65
N GLY A 37 -10.71 11.57 10.84
CA GLY A 37 -11.53 12.08 11.94
C GLY A 37 -11.57 11.15 13.14
N ALA A 38 -12.53 11.38 14.03
CA ALA A 38 -12.80 10.52 15.17
C ALA A 38 -14.30 10.33 15.38
N THR A 39 -14.67 9.34 16.18
CA THR A 39 -16.03 9.11 16.65
C THR A 39 -16.01 8.68 18.11
N ILE A 40 -17.16 8.80 18.77
CA ILE A 40 -17.38 8.29 20.13
C ILE A 40 -18.30 7.08 19.99
N LEU A 41 -17.86 5.93 20.47
CA LEU A 41 -18.62 4.68 20.45
C LEU A 41 -19.68 4.67 21.57
N GLY A 42 -20.60 3.70 21.53
CA GLY A 42 -21.72 3.62 22.49
C GLY A 42 -21.28 3.37 23.94
N ASP A 43 -20.07 2.86 24.14
CA ASP A 43 -19.42 2.66 25.44
C ASP A 43 -18.62 3.89 25.91
N GLY A 44 -18.63 4.97 25.13
CA GLY A 44 -17.91 6.21 25.42
C GLY A 44 -16.44 6.22 24.99
N THR A 45 -15.92 5.13 24.41
CA THR A 45 -14.55 5.11 23.90
C THR A 45 -14.42 5.94 22.62
N VAL A 46 -13.23 6.50 22.40
CA VAL A 46 -12.92 7.29 21.20
C VAL A 46 -12.26 6.38 20.18
N ALA A 47 -12.83 6.32 18.98
CA ALA A 47 -12.25 5.61 17.84
C ALA A 47 -11.80 6.60 16.76
N LEU A 48 -10.64 6.33 16.17
CA LEU A 48 -10.11 7.10 15.04
C LEU A 48 -10.60 6.51 13.72
N ILE A 49 -10.83 7.38 12.74
CA ILE A 49 -11.21 6.99 11.38
C ILE A 49 -9.98 7.16 10.51
N LEU A 50 -9.53 6.05 9.91
CA LEU A 50 -8.32 6.02 9.10
C LEU A 50 -8.58 6.56 7.68
N ASP A 51 -7.65 7.35 7.16
CA ASP A 51 -7.57 7.72 5.75
C ASP A 51 -6.68 6.73 5.01
N VAL A 52 -7.29 5.80 4.27
CA VAL A 52 -6.57 4.74 3.54
C VAL A 52 -5.61 5.34 2.49
N ALA A 53 -6.01 6.40 1.78
CA ALA A 53 -5.15 7.01 0.77
C ALA A 53 -3.94 7.71 1.43
N GLY A 54 -4.16 8.38 2.56
CA GLY A 54 -3.11 8.93 3.40
C GLY A 54 -2.14 7.86 3.92
N LEU A 55 -2.67 6.73 4.40
CA LEU A 55 -1.85 5.62 4.90
C LEU A 55 -0.97 4.99 3.82
N ILE A 56 -1.48 4.79 2.60
CA ILE A 56 -0.70 4.27 1.46
C ILE A 56 0.47 5.20 1.12
N LYS A 57 0.29 6.52 1.23
CA LYS A 57 1.36 7.49 1.02
C LYS A 57 2.43 7.39 2.12
N LEU A 58 2.01 7.29 3.38
CA LEU A 58 2.91 7.17 4.53
C LEU A 58 3.71 5.86 4.52
N SER A 59 3.10 4.75 4.11
CA SER A 59 3.77 3.43 4.10
C SER A 59 4.93 3.35 3.11
N ARG A 60 5.03 4.26 2.13
CA ARG A 60 6.19 4.33 1.23
C ARG A 60 7.44 4.89 1.90
N THR A 61 7.27 5.61 3.00
CA THR A 61 8.37 6.23 3.77
C THR A 61 8.84 5.31 4.90
N VAL A 62 7.98 4.43 5.40
CA VAL A 62 8.27 3.48 6.47
C VAL A 62 8.60 2.12 5.86
N GLN A 63 9.87 1.71 5.87
CA GLN A 63 10.21 0.34 5.51
C GLN A 63 9.48 -0.60 6.48
N PRO A 64 8.66 -1.55 5.99
CA PRO A 64 8.01 -2.50 6.87
C PRO A 64 9.11 -3.31 7.57
N SER A 65 9.28 -3.07 8.87
CA SER A 65 10.13 -3.91 9.72
C SER A 65 9.61 -5.33 9.62
N HIS A 66 10.50 -6.24 9.25
CA HIS A 66 10.27 -7.68 9.04
C HIS A 66 9.08 -8.22 9.85
N PHE A 67 8.00 -8.55 9.13
CA PHE A 67 6.89 -9.29 9.69
C PHE A 67 7.31 -10.77 9.75
N PRO A 68 7.27 -11.42 10.93
CA PRO A 68 7.47 -12.86 10.99
C PRO A 68 6.29 -13.52 10.27
N ASP A 69 6.57 -14.19 9.16
CA ASP A 69 5.61 -15.06 8.50
C ASP A 69 5.09 -16.06 9.55
N GLY A 70 3.77 -16.16 9.70
CA GLY A 70 3.14 -17.10 10.63
C GLY A 70 3.62 -18.56 10.42
N PRO A 71 3.27 -19.49 11.33
CA PRO A 71 3.77 -20.86 11.29
C PRO A 71 3.24 -21.59 10.05
N GLY A 72 3.99 -21.50 8.96
CA GLY A 72 3.56 -22.00 7.66
C GLY A 72 4.39 -21.55 6.46
N GLY A 73 5.57 -20.95 6.69
CA GLY A 73 6.51 -20.53 5.65
C GLY A 73 6.94 -21.66 4.72
N ARG A 74 6.10 -21.99 3.74
CA ARG A 74 6.50 -22.73 2.54
C ARG A 74 7.03 -21.70 1.56
N GLY A 75 8.36 -21.58 1.56
CA GLY A 75 9.11 -20.78 0.62
C GLY A 75 8.62 -20.98 -0.80
N ARG A 76 7.96 -19.96 -1.35
CA ARG A 76 7.88 -19.80 -2.79
C ARG A 76 9.26 -19.36 -3.22
N GLN A 77 10.08 -20.32 -3.66
CA GLN A 77 11.27 -20.05 -4.44
C GLN A 77 10.85 -19.13 -5.58
N GLN A 78 11.31 -17.88 -5.53
CA GLN A 78 11.31 -17.01 -6.69
C GLN A 78 12.28 -17.66 -7.68
N SER A 79 11.75 -18.40 -8.64
CA SER A 79 12.49 -18.78 -9.83
C SER A 79 12.86 -17.48 -10.54
N SER A 80 14.12 -17.08 -10.38
CA SER A 80 14.83 -16.14 -11.23
C SER A 80 14.47 -16.46 -12.68
N VAL A 81 13.64 -15.62 -13.28
CA VAL A 81 13.54 -15.51 -14.72
C VAL A 81 14.87 -14.89 -15.12
N ARG A 82 15.77 -15.71 -15.66
CA ARG A 82 16.98 -15.21 -16.32
C ARG A 82 16.46 -14.57 -17.60
N ASP A 83 16.43 -13.24 -17.64
CA ASP A 83 16.41 -12.52 -18.90
C ASP A 83 17.69 -12.92 -19.63
N GLU A 84 17.54 -13.71 -20.70
CA GLU A 84 18.65 -14.12 -21.53
C GLU A 84 19.27 -12.87 -22.18
N GLU A 85 20.54 -12.68 -21.88
CA GLU A 85 21.42 -11.68 -22.44
C GLU A 85 21.60 -11.94 -23.96
N SER A 86 21.23 -10.92 -24.73
CA SER A 86 21.93 -10.41 -25.91
C SER A 86 22.07 -11.28 -27.16
N VAL A 87 21.41 -10.84 -28.23
CA VAL A 87 22.07 -10.71 -29.53
C VAL A 87 21.83 -9.29 -30.05
N ASP A 88 22.87 -8.48 -29.99
CA ASP A 88 22.96 -7.19 -30.66
C ASP A 88 23.05 -7.48 -32.17
N VAL A 89 21.91 -7.44 -32.87
CA VAL A 89 21.88 -7.57 -34.33
C VAL A 89 22.31 -6.21 -34.89
N GLN A 90 23.54 -6.15 -35.37
CA GLN A 90 24.08 -4.99 -36.07
C GLN A 90 23.14 -4.61 -37.23
N PRO A 91 22.84 -3.31 -37.42
CA PRO A 91 22.02 -2.88 -38.55
C PRO A 91 22.78 -3.19 -39.85
N ASP A 92 22.20 -4.07 -40.68
CA ASP A 92 22.64 -4.21 -42.05
C ASP A 92 22.48 -2.85 -42.75
N ASP A 93 23.62 -2.27 -43.12
CA ASP A 93 23.75 -1.07 -43.93
C ASP A 93 23.01 -1.26 -45.26
N GLU A 94 21.74 -0.86 -45.32
CA GLU A 94 21.07 -0.60 -46.59
C GLU A 94 20.81 0.90 -46.74
N SER A 95 21.90 1.63 -46.94
CA SER A 95 21.86 2.94 -47.58
C SER A 95 22.38 2.81 -49.00
N THR A 96 21.50 2.89 -50.00
CA THR A 96 21.49 4.02 -50.96
C THR A 96 20.55 3.76 -52.14
N GLN A 97 19.64 4.72 -52.33
CA GLN A 97 18.73 4.92 -53.44
C GLN A 97 19.45 5.29 -54.75
N ALA A 98 18.74 5.04 -55.87
CA ALA A 98 18.69 5.86 -57.09
C ALA A 98 19.98 6.11 -57.90
N ALA A 99 19.99 5.58 -59.13
CA ALA A 99 20.30 6.30 -60.38
C ALA A 99 19.73 5.53 -61.58
#